data_AF-R9P4F9-F1
#
_entry.id   AF-R9P4F9-F1
#
_cell.length_a   1.000
_cell.length_b   1.000
_cell.length_c   1.000
_cell.angle_alpha   90.00
_cell.angle_beta   90.00
_cell.angle_gamma   90.00
#
_symmetry.space_group_name_H-M   'P 1'
#
loop_
_entity.id
_entity.type
_entity.pdbx_description
1 polymer ?
#
loop_
_entity_poly.entity_id
_entity_poly.type
_entity_poly.pdbx_seq_one_letter_code
_entity_poly.pdbx_strand_id
1 'polypeptide(L)'
;MASSSNHSILDGFKLDRILDQDPKSKSVNLLGTLDTYLPNEMLSSRERAILLVEKTHFPQPFLDRLRESPTRSNVVEGVETSSELDPAEQKVQPQNVRSDRPPIFSKVSDLGQNDIYTWLLAHFGSRSVDADVKITLIRGATQAHIDKYSAQRKVMVYETPEMYQQKVLPWIESFPPSRIQWVYNILEHKKEADSILFEDPDPKSGFIVVPDLKWDQNTTSSLYIQAIVHNRELKSIRDLTNEHIGMLDNIKKEASRVALEKYGLTGRDDTADGNVRCFLHYHPSY
;
A
#
# COMPACT_ATOMS: atom_id res chain seq x y z
N MET A 1 -31.84 -1.31 19.15
CA MET A 1 -30.87 -0.19 19.15
C MET A 1 -29.55 -0.72 19.69
N ALA A 2 -28.60 -1.04 18.82
CA ALA A 2 -27.24 -1.34 19.21
C ALA A 2 -26.37 -0.22 18.63
N SER A 3 -26.07 0.78 19.47
CA SER A 3 -25.08 1.80 19.17
C SER A 3 -23.70 1.15 19.32
N SER A 4 -23.19 0.52 18.26
CA SER A 4 -21.77 0.21 18.18
C SER A 4 -21.04 1.53 18.01
N SER A 5 -20.39 2.01 19.07
CA SER A 5 -19.43 3.10 18.98
C SER A 5 -18.32 2.64 18.03
N ASN A 6 -18.37 3.13 16.78
CA ASN A 6 -17.32 2.95 15.79
C ASN A 6 -16.11 3.79 16.21
N HIS A 7 -15.40 3.35 17.24
CA HIS A 7 -14.10 3.91 17.54
C HIS A 7 -13.12 3.40 16.48
N SER A 8 -12.62 4.31 15.66
CA SER A 8 -11.55 3.99 14.71
C SER A 8 -10.33 3.55 15.50
N ILE A 9 -9.56 2.59 14.97
CA ILE A 9 -8.24 2.22 15.53
C ILE A 9 -7.26 3.41 15.56
N LEU A 10 -7.58 4.49 14.86
CA LEU A 10 -6.85 5.75 14.81
C LEU A 10 -7.41 6.82 15.75
N ASP A 11 -8.56 6.58 16.40
CA ASP A 11 -9.12 7.52 17.36
C ASP A 11 -8.15 7.68 18.53
N GLY A 12 -7.81 8.93 18.85
CA GLY A 12 -6.83 9.25 19.89
C GLY A 12 -5.39 9.38 19.39
N PHE A 13 -5.13 9.20 18.09
CA PHE A 13 -3.81 9.54 17.53
C PHE A 13 -3.62 11.06 17.54
N LYS A 14 -2.52 11.51 18.16
CA LYS A 14 -2.10 12.91 18.19
C LYS A 14 -0.76 13.03 17.51
N LEU A 15 -0.71 13.81 16.43
CA LEU A 15 0.52 14.07 15.69
C LEU A 15 1.50 14.88 16.56
N ASP A 16 2.71 14.36 16.73
CA ASP A 16 3.80 15.08 17.39
C ASP A 16 4.66 15.82 16.35
N ARG A 17 5.09 15.11 15.29
CA ARG A 17 5.87 15.69 14.18
C ARG A 17 5.86 14.82 12.92
N ILE A 18 6.18 15.45 11.79
CA ILE A 18 6.44 14.75 10.53
C ILE A 18 7.86 14.16 10.59
N LEU A 19 7.98 12.85 10.31
CA LEU A 19 9.27 12.16 10.24
C LEU A 19 9.88 12.29 8.85
N ASP A 20 9.09 12.07 7.81
CA ASP A 20 9.49 12.16 6.40
C ASP A 20 8.29 12.46 5.51
N GLN A 21 8.54 13.08 4.36
CA GLN A 21 7.53 13.35 3.34
C GLN A 21 8.17 13.21 1.96
N ASP A 22 7.59 12.38 1.11
CA ASP A 22 8.00 12.23 -0.28
C ASP A 22 6.85 12.62 -1.23
N PRO A 23 6.90 13.82 -1.83
CA PRO A 23 5.91 14.26 -2.79
C PRO A 23 5.84 13.41 -4.06
N LYS A 24 6.91 12.70 -4.43
CA LYS A 24 6.95 11.88 -5.65
C LYS A 24 6.19 10.58 -5.48
N SER A 25 6.42 9.87 -4.37
CA SER A 25 5.66 8.68 -3.99
C SER A 25 4.28 9.01 -3.41
N LYS A 26 4.03 10.29 -3.09
CA LYS A 26 2.80 10.77 -2.42
C LYS A 26 2.61 10.10 -1.06
N SER A 27 3.68 10.02 -0.27
CA SER A 27 3.67 9.42 1.06
C SER A 27 4.11 10.40 2.16
N VAL A 28 3.68 10.11 3.38
CA VAL A 28 4.09 10.83 4.59
C VAL A 28 4.23 9.87 5.77
N ASN A 29 5.31 10.03 6.53
CA ASN A 29 5.58 9.30 7.76
C ASN A 29 5.40 10.23 8.94
N LEU A 30 4.57 9.84 9.90
CA LEU A 30 4.14 10.69 11.01
C LEU A 30 4.47 10.03 12.33
N LEU A 31 5.13 10.75 13.24
CA LEU A 31 5.29 10.34 14.62
C LEU A 31 4.23 11.02 15.47
N GLY A 32 3.59 10.23 16.32
CA GLY A 32 2.63 10.74 17.29
C GLY A 32 2.53 9.88 18.52
N THR A 33 1.53 10.20 19.32
CA THR A 33 1.09 9.41 20.47
C THR A 33 -0.30 8.87 20.21
N LEU A 34 -0.53 7.61 20.62
CA LEU A 34 -1.85 6.97 20.57
C LEU A 34 -2.33 6.76 22.01
N ASP A 35 -3.44 7.42 22.33
CA ASP A 35 -4.15 7.26 23.60
C ASP A 35 -5.16 6.12 23.44
N THR A 36 -5.02 5.03 24.20
CA THR A 36 -6.05 3.98 24.26
C THR A 36 -6.91 4.16 25.50
N TYR A 37 -8.23 4.10 25.33
CA TYR A 37 -9.20 4.32 26.39
C TYR A 37 -9.89 3.02 26.78
N LEU A 38 -10.18 2.86 28.06
CA LEU A 38 -11.07 1.81 28.57
C LEU A 38 -12.53 2.16 28.22
N PRO A 39 -13.47 1.19 28.29
CA PRO A 39 -14.89 1.44 27.99
C PRO A 39 -15.57 2.52 28.85
N ASN A 40 -14.96 2.90 29.97
CA ASN A 40 -15.41 4.00 30.84
C ASN A 40 -14.74 5.34 30.51
N GLU A 41 -14.14 5.48 29.32
CA GLU A 41 -13.39 6.65 28.84
C GLU A 41 -12.16 7.04 29.68
N MET A 42 -11.72 6.17 30.60
CA MET A 42 -10.45 6.38 31.29
C MET A 42 -9.28 6.00 30.40
N LEU A 43 -8.24 6.83 30.37
CA LEU A 43 -7.01 6.56 29.62
C LEU A 43 -6.34 5.29 30.16
N SER A 44 -6.28 4.26 29.33
CA SER A 44 -5.64 2.98 29.64
C SER A 44 -4.13 3.06 29.45
N SER A 45 -3.68 3.57 28.31
CA SER A 45 -2.26 3.68 28.00
C SER A 45 -2.02 4.76 26.96
N ARG A 46 -0.82 5.34 27.02
CA ARG A 46 -0.29 6.22 25.99
C ARG A 46 0.98 5.59 25.45
N GLU A 47 1.03 5.38 24.15
CA GLU A 47 2.21 4.84 23.49
C GLU A 47 2.64 5.70 22.30
N ARG A 48 3.93 5.63 21.97
CA ARG A 48 4.43 6.24 20.72
C ARG A 48 3.95 5.40 19.54
N ALA A 49 3.44 6.07 18.52
CA ALA A 49 2.98 5.44 17.31
C ALA A 49 3.55 6.13 16.07
N ILE A 50 3.78 5.35 15.02
CA ILE A 50 4.13 5.87 13.69
C ILE A 50 2.97 5.53 12.74
N LEU A 51 2.51 6.53 12.00
CA LEU A 51 1.60 6.34 10.87
C LEU A 51 2.37 6.54 9.57
N LEU A 52 2.34 5.52 8.71
CA LEU A 52 2.79 5.62 7.33
C LEU A 52 1.53 5.76 6.47
N VAL A 53 1.42 6.87 5.73
CA VAL A 53 0.24 7.18 4.92
C VAL A 53 0.67 7.35 3.48
N GLU A 54 0.01 6.62 2.58
CA GLU A 54 0.34 6.59 1.15
C GLU A 54 -0.94 6.74 0.33
N LYS A 55 -0.90 7.51 -0.76
CA LYS A 55 -2.01 7.54 -1.72
C LYS A 55 -2.11 6.19 -2.45
N THR A 56 -3.33 5.68 -2.57
CA THR A 56 -3.59 4.45 -3.34
C THR A 56 -3.48 4.70 -4.85
N HIS A 57 -3.32 3.61 -5.60
CA HIS A 57 -3.36 3.66 -7.06
C HIS A 57 -4.78 3.94 -7.57
N PHE A 58 -4.92 4.35 -8.84
CA PHE A 58 -6.23 4.46 -9.46
C PHE A 58 -6.82 3.05 -9.66
N PRO A 59 -7.97 2.75 -9.06
CA PRO A 59 -8.55 1.41 -9.12
C PRO A 59 -9.17 1.16 -10.50
N GLN A 60 -9.19 -0.10 -10.95
CA GLN A 60 -9.77 -0.45 -12.26
C GLN A 60 -11.24 -0.01 -12.41
N PRO A 61 -12.12 -0.16 -11.38
CA PRO A 61 -13.47 0.39 -11.42
C PRO A 61 -13.54 1.90 -11.68
N PHE A 62 -12.58 2.69 -11.18
CA PHE A 62 -12.51 4.12 -11.49
C PHE A 62 -12.22 4.36 -12.98
N LEU A 63 -11.26 3.60 -13.55
CA LEU A 63 -10.93 3.70 -14.96
C LEU A 63 -12.10 3.26 -15.85
N ASP A 64 -12.82 2.22 -15.45
CA ASP A 64 -13.99 1.75 -16.18
C ASP A 64 -15.11 2.79 -16.19
N ARG A 65 -15.33 3.49 -15.06
CA ARG A 65 -16.28 4.62 -15.01
C ARG A 65 -15.93 5.77 -15.95
N LEU A 66 -14.65 6.01 -16.24
CA LEU A 66 -14.24 7.03 -17.21
C LEU A 66 -14.52 6.61 -18.66
N ARG A 67 -14.59 5.30 -18.94
CA ARG A 67 -14.94 4.77 -20.28
C ARG A 67 -16.42 4.89 -20.56
N GLU A 68 -17.25 4.84 -19.52
CA GLU A 68 -18.67 5.05 -19.62
C GLU A 68 -18.95 6.52 -19.98
N SER A 69 -19.54 6.76 -21.15
CA SER A 69 -19.86 8.14 -21.57
C SER A 69 -20.81 8.78 -20.56
N PRO A 70 -20.54 10.00 -20.06
CA PRO A 70 -21.51 10.72 -19.26
C PRO A 70 -22.74 10.93 -20.13
N THR A 71 -23.89 10.36 -19.73
CA THR A 71 -25.18 10.81 -20.22
C THR A 71 -25.21 12.32 -20.02
N ARG A 72 -25.22 13.08 -21.13
CA ARG A 72 -25.28 14.55 -21.12
C ARG A 72 -26.46 14.98 -20.25
N SER A 73 -26.21 15.31 -18.98
CA SER A 73 -27.16 16.09 -18.19
C SER A 73 -27.06 17.50 -18.73
N ASN A 74 -28.11 17.97 -19.39
CA ASN A 74 -28.23 19.32 -19.92
C ASN A 74 -27.79 20.35 -18.86
N VAL A 75 -26.61 20.93 -19.06
CA VAL A 75 -26.23 22.18 -18.41
C VAL A 75 -27.01 23.25 -19.16
N VAL A 76 -28.05 23.79 -18.52
CA VAL A 76 -28.76 24.97 -19.02
C VAL A 76 -27.82 26.15 -18.85
N GLU A 77 -27.14 26.56 -19.93
CA GLU A 77 -26.53 27.88 -20.02
C GLU A 77 -27.65 28.92 -20.04
N GLY A 78 -27.72 29.72 -18.99
CA GLY A 78 -28.57 30.89 -18.93
C GLY A 78 -28.02 31.99 -19.83
N VAL A 79 -28.67 32.23 -20.96
CA VAL A 79 -28.65 33.51 -21.64
C VAL A 79 -30.10 33.92 -21.87
N GLU A 80 -30.52 34.95 -21.12
CA GLU A 80 -31.79 35.64 -21.32
C GLU A 80 -31.82 36.28 -22.71
N THR A 81 -32.92 36.08 -23.46
CA THR A 81 -33.54 37.15 -24.25
C THR A 81 -34.99 36.79 -24.55
N SER A 82 -35.86 37.77 -24.36
CA SER A 82 -37.32 37.76 -24.43
C SER A 82 -37.88 37.76 -25.86
N SER A 83 -38.93 36.98 -26.13
CA SER A 83 -40.20 37.48 -26.73
C SER A 83 -41.27 36.39 -26.91
N GLU A 84 -42.49 36.80 -26.54
CA GLU A 84 -43.88 36.37 -26.73
C GLU A 84 -44.30 35.13 -27.56
N LEU A 85 -45.04 34.25 -26.86
CA LEU A 85 -46.36 33.63 -27.13
C LEU A 85 -46.66 32.80 -28.41
N ASP A 86 -46.97 31.50 -28.21
CA ASP A 86 -48.22 30.85 -28.65
C ASP A 86 -48.48 29.51 -27.91
N PRO A 87 -49.74 29.10 -27.57
CA PRO A 87 -50.01 27.93 -26.72
C PRO A 87 -50.78 26.82 -27.45
N ALA A 88 -50.07 25.85 -28.03
CA ALA A 88 -50.65 24.53 -28.31
C ALA A 88 -49.55 23.55 -28.71
N GLU A 89 -49.02 22.76 -27.77
CA GLU A 89 -48.51 21.41 -28.08
C GLU A 89 -48.26 20.58 -26.81
N GLN A 90 -48.42 19.28 -26.98
CA GLN A 90 -48.58 18.24 -25.97
C GLN A 90 -47.51 18.27 -24.85
N LYS A 91 -47.98 18.24 -23.60
CA LYS A 91 -47.18 17.88 -22.42
C LYS A 91 -46.73 16.41 -22.53
N VAL A 92 -45.65 16.16 -23.25
CA VAL A 92 -44.79 15.01 -22.97
C VAL A 92 -43.80 15.50 -21.92
N GLN A 93 -44.02 15.11 -20.66
CA GLN A 93 -43.05 15.34 -19.60
C GLN A 93 -41.73 14.69 -20.05
N PRO A 94 -40.60 15.42 -20.12
CA PRO A 94 -39.32 14.75 -20.21
C PRO A 94 -39.16 13.99 -18.89
N GLN A 95 -39.25 12.66 -18.96
CA GLN A 95 -38.88 11.82 -17.85
C GLN A 95 -37.41 12.15 -17.55
N ASN A 96 -37.20 12.87 -16.46
CA ASN A 96 -35.89 13.08 -15.87
C ASN A 96 -35.35 11.70 -15.49
N VAL A 97 -34.67 11.05 -16.42
CA VAL A 97 -33.76 9.97 -16.12
C VAL A 97 -32.59 10.65 -15.40
N ARG A 98 -32.77 10.92 -14.11
CA ARG A 98 -31.65 11.22 -13.22
C ARG A 98 -30.73 10.03 -13.38
N SER A 99 -29.55 10.24 -13.94
CA SER A 99 -28.50 9.25 -13.82
C SER A 99 -28.23 9.10 -12.33
N ASP A 100 -28.72 8.01 -11.72
CA ASP A 100 -28.52 7.69 -10.29
C ASP A 100 -27.03 7.47 -9.93
N ARG A 101 -26.13 7.69 -10.89
CA ARG A 101 -24.69 7.52 -10.70
C ARG A 101 -24.09 8.79 -10.13
N PRO A 102 -23.38 8.71 -8.99
CA PRO A 102 -22.68 9.86 -8.43
C PRO A 102 -21.61 10.34 -9.42
N PRO A 103 -21.31 11.65 -9.45
CA PRO A 103 -20.24 12.18 -10.30
C PRO A 103 -18.88 11.56 -9.92
N ILE A 104 -18.00 11.41 -10.91
CA ILE A 104 -16.64 10.89 -10.70
C ILE A 104 -15.82 11.88 -9.86
N PHE A 105 -15.91 13.17 -10.22
CA PHE A 105 -15.27 14.26 -9.51
C PHE A 105 -16.33 15.14 -8.82
N SER A 106 -16.13 15.43 -7.54
CA SER A 106 -17.01 16.34 -6.77
C SER A 106 -16.68 17.81 -7.02
N LYS A 107 -15.43 18.10 -7.39
CA LYS A 107 -14.95 19.44 -7.71
C LYS A 107 -13.81 19.34 -8.72
N VAL A 108 -13.79 20.27 -9.67
CA VAL A 108 -12.69 20.46 -10.62
C VAL A 108 -12.32 21.95 -10.64
N SER A 109 -11.03 22.26 -10.59
CA SER A 109 -10.48 23.61 -10.65
C SER A 109 -9.46 23.69 -11.79
N ASP A 110 -9.52 24.73 -12.59
CA ASP A 110 -8.55 25.00 -13.65
C ASP A 110 -7.30 25.69 -13.09
N LEU A 111 -6.11 25.22 -13.47
CA LEU A 111 -4.83 25.84 -13.14
C LEU A 111 -4.26 26.66 -14.31
N GLY A 112 -4.66 26.36 -15.54
CA GLY A 112 -4.19 27.02 -16.74
C GLY A 112 -4.25 26.12 -17.98
N GLN A 113 -4.02 26.77 -19.12
CA GLN A 113 -3.93 26.11 -20.41
C GLN A 113 -2.81 26.74 -21.25
N ASN A 114 -2.08 25.92 -22.00
CA ASN A 114 -1.18 26.35 -23.06
C ASN A 114 -1.35 25.42 -24.27
N ASP A 115 -1.80 25.97 -25.39
CA ASP A 115 -2.11 25.22 -26.61
C ASP A 115 -3.05 24.02 -26.30
N ILE A 116 -2.59 22.79 -26.54
CA ILE A 116 -3.36 21.54 -26.31
C ILE A 116 -3.23 20.98 -24.89
N TYR A 117 -2.51 21.67 -23.98
CA TYR A 117 -2.29 21.20 -22.60
C TYR A 117 -3.11 22.03 -21.60
N THR A 118 -4.03 21.38 -20.89
CA THR A 118 -4.78 21.96 -19.78
C THR A 118 -4.42 21.23 -18.49
N TRP A 119 -4.16 21.96 -17.41
CA TRP A 119 -3.85 21.39 -16.10
C TRP A 119 -4.98 21.68 -15.11
N LEU A 120 -5.50 20.63 -14.48
CA LEU A 120 -6.66 20.72 -13.59
C LEU A 120 -6.32 20.12 -12.22
N LEU A 121 -6.99 20.60 -11.18
CA LEU A 121 -7.10 19.92 -9.88
C LEU A 121 -8.50 19.34 -9.75
N ALA A 122 -8.61 18.09 -9.29
CA ALA A 122 -9.89 17.44 -9.09
C ALA A 122 -9.97 16.77 -7.72
N HIS A 123 -11.18 16.75 -7.15
CA HIS A 123 -11.52 16.01 -5.94
C HIS A 123 -12.41 14.83 -6.31
N PHE A 124 -12.13 13.64 -5.79
CA PHE A 124 -13.00 12.49 -6.01
C PHE A 124 -14.38 12.69 -5.39
N GLY A 125 -15.40 12.04 -5.96
CA GLY A 125 -16.74 11.97 -5.39
C GLY A 125 -16.74 11.17 -4.08
N SER A 126 -17.49 11.63 -3.07
CA SER A 126 -17.56 11.06 -1.70
C SER A 126 -18.13 9.64 -1.59
N ARG A 127 -18.43 8.98 -2.71
CA ARG A 127 -18.99 7.63 -2.80
C ARG A 127 -18.09 6.68 -3.60
N SER A 128 -16.78 6.94 -3.68
CA SER A 128 -15.87 5.92 -4.21
C SER A 128 -15.95 4.68 -3.32
N VAL A 129 -16.08 3.51 -3.95
CA VAL A 129 -16.04 2.22 -3.25
C VAL A 129 -14.61 1.94 -2.76
N ASP A 130 -13.63 2.55 -3.43
CA ASP A 130 -12.22 2.36 -3.19
C ASP A 130 -11.64 3.38 -2.21
N ALA A 131 -10.66 2.94 -1.41
CA ALA A 131 -9.95 3.78 -0.45
C ALA A 131 -8.94 4.71 -1.15
N ASP A 132 -8.87 5.98 -0.74
CA ASP A 132 -7.94 6.98 -1.27
C ASP A 132 -6.52 6.88 -0.71
N VAL A 133 -6.37 6.24 0.45
CA VAL A 133 -5.11 6.13 1.18
C VAL A 133 -4.96 4.75 1.81
N LYS A 134 -3.72 4.27 1.84
CA LYS A 134 -3.28 3.16 2.66
C LYS A 134 -2.62 3.69 3.92
N ILE A 135 -2.93 3.07 5.06
CA ILE A 135 -2.36 3.45 6.36
C ILE A 135 -1.72 2.23 7.00
N THR A 136 -0.46 2.36 7.41
CA THR A 136 0.22 1.38 8.28
C THR A 136 0.48 2.03 9.64
N LEU A 137 -0.09 1.43 10.68
CA LEU A 137 0.07 1.85 12.08
C LEU A 137 1.10 0.98 12.79
N ILE A 138 2.17 1.60 13.27
CA ILE A 138 3.19 0.96 14.11
C ILE A 138 2.99 1.47 15.55
N ARG A 139 2.61 0.58 16.46
CA ARG A 139 2.40 0.87 17.89
C ARG A 139 3.63 0.48 18.72
N GLY A 140 3.79 1.08 19.90
CA GLY A 140 4.98 0.89 20.73
C GLY A 140 6.29 1.27 20.02
N ALA A 141 6.27 2.32 19.19
CA ALA A 141 7.40 2.69 18.33
C ALA A 141 8.67 2.95 19.17
N THR A 142 9.72 2.17 18.90
CA THR A 142 11.06 2.34 19.48
C THR A 142 11.85 3.42 18.75
N GLN A 143 12.99 3.85 19.31
CA GLN A 143 13.86 4.84 18.63
C GLN A 143 14.33 4.32 17.25
N ALA A 144 14.63 3.03 17.12
CA ALA A 144 15.01 2.43 15.85
C ALA A 144 13.92 2.55 14.77
N HIS A 145 12.63 2.47 15.14
CA HIS A 145 11.54 2.72 14.19
C HIS A 145 11.49 4.20 13.78
N ILE A 146 11.62 5.10 14.75
CA ILE A 146 11.60 6.55 14.51
C ILE A 146 12.74 6.91 13.54
N ASP A 147 13.95 6.43 13.81
CA ASP A 147 15.11 6.68 12.96
C ASP A 147 14.86 6.13 11.55
N LYS A 148 14.40 4.86 11.43
CA LYS A 148 14.09 4.20 10.15
C LYS A 148 13.14 5.01 9.26
N TYR A 149 12.11 5.62 9.82
CA TYR A 149 11.07 6.35 9.07
C TYR A 149 11.28 7.87 9.04
N SER A 150 12.32 8.38 9.71
CA SER A 150 12.75 9.77 9.60
C SER A 150 13.44 10.02 8.27
N ALA A 151 13.36 11.26 7.78
CA ALA A 151 14.17 11.72 6.67
C ALA A 151 15.65 11.53 7.00
N GLN A 152 16.36 10.79 6.17
CA GLN A 152 17.78 10.48 6.36
C GLN A 152 18.61 10.92 5.15
N ARG A 153 19.78 11.49 5.42
CA ARG A 153 20.79 11.69 4.37
C ARG A 153 21.36 10.33 3.99
N LYS A 154 21.17 9.94 2.72
CA LYS A 154 21.71 8.70 2.17
C LYS A 154 23.17 8.91 1.76
N VAL A 155 24.02 7.95 2.08
CA VAL A 155 25.42 7.88 1.64
C VAL A 155 25.70 6.51 1.04
N MET A 156 26.56 6.47 0.03
CA MET A 156 27.05 5.22 -0.54
C MET A 156 28.24 4.74 0.28
N VAL A 157 28.20 3.49 0.73
CA VAL A 157 29.27 2.85 1.51
C VAL A 157 29.78 1.64 0.73
N TYR A 158 31.10 1.50 0.68
CA TYR A 158 31.77 0.30 0.15
C TYR A 158 32.21 -0.57 1.32
N GLU A 159 31.49 -1.66 1.56
CA GLU A 159 31.77 -2.57 2.67
C GLU A 159 32.69 -3.71 2.23
N THR A 160 33.87 -3.81 2.83
CA THR A 160 34.80 -4.93 2.61
C THR A 160 34.43 -6.15 3.48
N PRO A 161 34.92 -7.35 3.16
CA PRO A 161 34.74 -8.53 4.02
C PRO A 161 35.22 -8.30 5.46
N GLU A 162 36.33 -7.59 5.65
CA GLU A 162 36.87 -7.27 6.98
C GLU A 162 35.95 -6.34 7.76
N MET A 163 35.38 -5.32 7.10
CA MET A 163 34.38 -4.44 7.70
C MET A 163 33.13 -5.22 8.12
N TYR A 164 32.68 -6.15 7.28
CA TYR A 164 31.55 -7.00 7.62
C TYR A 164 31.82 -7.79 8.91
N GLN A 165 32.94 -8.52 8.95
CA GLN A 165 33.31 -9.36 10.09
C GLN A 165 33.55 -8.57 11.38
N GLN A 166 34.19 -7.39 11.29
CA GLN A 166 34.59 -6.63 12.48
C GLN A 166 33.52 -5.66 12.99
N LYS A 167 32.58 -5.24 12.13
CA LYS A 167 31.62 -4.16 12.45
C LYS A 167 30.18 -4.59 12.23
N VAL A 168 29.86 -5.09 11.03
CA VAL A 168 28.47 -5.31 10.64
C VAL A 168 27.89 -6.58 11.25
N LEU A 169 28.62 -7.70 11.20
CA LEU A 169 28.16 -8.94 11.81
C LEU A 169 27.96 -8.80 13.33
N PRO A 170 28.91 -8.22 14.11
CA PRO A 170 28.66 -7.95 15.52
C PRO A 170 27.46 -7.03 15.78
N TRP A 171 27.21 -6.06 14.90
CA TRP A 171 26.03 -5.21 14.97
C TRP A 171 24.74 -5.99 14.69
N ILE A 172 24.72 -6.87 13.68
CA ILE A 172 23.58 -7.77 13.40
C ILE A 172 23.30 -8.67 14.61
N GLU A 173 24.33 -9.26 15.20
CA GLU A 173 24.21 -10.16 16.36
C GLU A 173 23.83 -9.43 17.65
N SER A 174 24.05 -8.11 17.72
CA SER A 174 23.64 -7.30 18.89
C SER A 174 22.13 -7.10 19.00
N PHE A 175 21.36 -7.40 17.94
CA PHE A 175 19.91 -7.23 17.97
C PHE A 175 19.23 -8.32 18.79
N PRO A 176 18.20 -7.97 19.58
CA PRO A 176 17.44 -8.96 20.32
C PRO A 176 16.66 -9.88 19.35
N PRO A 177 16.54 -11.19 19.62
CA PRO A 177 15.76 -12.10 18.78
C PRO A 177 14.31 -11.67 18.56
N SER A 178 13.74 -10.93 19.52
CA SER A 178 12.38 -10.37 19.43
C SER A 178 12.20 -9.41 18.25
N ARG A 179 13.28 -8.82 17.71
CA ARG A 179 13.23 -7.89 16.57
C ARG A 179 12.65 -8.55 15.31
N ILE A 180 12.88 -9.85 15.13
CA ILE A 180 12.41 -10.63 13.98
C ILE A 180 11.31 -11.62 14.38
N GLN A 181 10.70 -11.46 15.56
CA GLN A 181 9.65 -12.37 16.03
C GLN A 181 8.44 -12.44 15.09
N TRP A 182 8.14 -11.35 14.39
CA TRP A 182 7.07 -11.32 13.40
C TRP A 182 7.31 -12.33 12.26
N VAL A 183 8.57 -12.53 11.85
CA VAL A 183 8.98 -13.53 10.84
C VAL A 183 8.67 -14.94 11.35
N TYR A 184 9.08 -15.24 12.59
CA TYR A 184 8.82 -16.55 13.20
C TYR A 184 7.34 -16.81 13.41
N ASN A 185 6.54 -15.79 13.70
CA ASN A 185 5.10 -15.96 13.82
C ASN A 185 4.46 -16.40 12.50
N ILE A 186 5.01 -16.00 11.34
CA ILE A 186 4.56 -16.45 10.01
C ILE A 186 5.05 -17.88 9.76
N LEU A 187 6.35 -18.14 9.95
CA LEU A 187 6.95 -19.47 9.74
C LEU A 187 6.38 -20.58 10.63
N GLU A 188 5.79 -20.21 11.78
CA GLU A 188 5.15 -21.12 12.74
C GLU A 188 3.60 -21.06 12.66
N HIS A 189 3.06 -20.42 11.62
CA HIS A 189 1.62 -20.29 11.35
C HIS A 189 0.79 -19.67 12.49
N LYS A 190 1.44 -18.90 13.38
CA LYS A 190 0.78 -18.18 14.49
C LYS A 190 0.08 -16.90 14.02
N LYS A 191 0.56 -16.30 12.93
CA LYS A 191 0.01 -15.10 12.30
C LYS A 191 0.09 -15.24 10.78
N GLU A 192 -0.85 -14.61 10.08
CA GLU A 192 -0.92 -14.56 8.60
C GLU A 192 -0.99 -15.92 7.89
N ALA A 193 -1.37 -16.99 8.59
CA ALA A 193 -1.49 -18.32 8.01
C ALA A 193 -2.46 -18.36 6.81
N ASP A 194 -3.58 -17.62 6.90
CA ASP A 194 -4.58 -17.53 5.83
C ASP A 194 -4.08 -16.72 4.61
N SER A 195 -3.03 -15.92 4.78
CA SER A 195 -2.44 -15.08 3.72
C SER A 195 -1.34 -15.80 2.94
N ILE A 196 -0.98 -17.04 3.32
CA ILE A 196 0.09 -17.80 2.68
C ILE A 196 -0.28 -18.10 1.23
N LEU A 197 0.60 -17.70 0.31
CA LEU A 197 0.39 -17.92 -1.13
C LEU A 197 0.94 -19.27 -1.58
N PHE A 198 2.06 -19.67 -0.99
CA PHE A 198 2.77 -20.92 -1.24
C PHE A 198 3.68 -21.24 -0.04
N GLU A 199 3.92 -22.52 0.22
CA GLU A 199 4.88 -22.99 1.22
C GLU A 199 5.56 -24.28 0.73
N ASP A 200 6.88 -24.30 0.84
CA ASP A 200 7.71 -25.50 0.83
C ASP A 200 8.21 -25.71 2.27
N PRO A 201 7.77 -26.76 2.99
CA PRO A 201 8.02 -26.90 4.42
C PRO A 201 9.41 -27.46 4.76
N ASP A 202 10.29 -27.69 3.78
CA ASP A 202 11.64 -28.22 4.07
C ASP A 202 12.42 -27.26 5.00
N PRO A 203 12.97 -27.75 6.13
CA PRO A 203 13.56 -26.88 7.14
C PRO A 203 14.86 -26.21 6.70
N LYS A 204 15.51 -26.68 5.64
CA LYS A 204 16.82 -26.17 5.18
C LYS A 204 16.73 -25.35 3.89
N SER A 205 15.85 -25.75 2.98
CA SER A 205 15.72 -25.23 1.62
C SER A 205 14.29 -24.78 1.28
N GLY A 206 13.34 -24.99 2.19
CA GLY A 206 11.97 -24.54 2.07
C GLY A 206 11.78 -23.08 2.46
N PHE A 207 10.61 -22.54 2.11
CA PHE A 207 10.23 -21.15 2.30
C PHE A 207 8.71 -20.95 2.20
N ILE A 208 8.24 -19.83 2.74
CA ILE A 208 6.86 -19.35 2.61
C ILE A 208 6.84 -18.11 1.70
N VAL A 209 5.88 -18.04 0.78
CA VAL A 209 5.57 -16.83 0.00
C VAL A 209 4.31 -16.17 0.57
N VAL A 210 4.43 -14.90 0.96
CA VAL A 210 3.31 -14.09 1.50
C VAL A 210 3.23 -12.71 0.82
N PRO A 211 2.07 -12.03 0.82
CA PRO A 211 1.97 -10.61 0.48
C PRO A 211 2.88 -9.76 1.39
N ASP A 212 3.60 -8.79 0.82
CA ASP A 212 4.39 -7.83 1.61
C ASP A 212 3.49 -6.74 2.19
N LEU A 213 3.82 -6.26 3.38
CA LEU A 213 3.13 -5.16 4.07
C LEU A 213 2.96 -3.92 3.20
N LYS A 214 3.83 -3.67 2.22
CA LYS A 214 3.79 -2.53 1.30
C LYS A 214 2.75 -2.68 0.20
N TRP A 215 2.32 -3.88 -0.14
CA TRP A 215 1.29 -4.08 -1.16
C TRP A 215 -0.11 -3.80 -0.60
N ASP A 216 -0.98 -3.19 -1.38
CA ASP A 216 -2.39 -2.92 -1.00
C ASP A 216 -3.29 -4.16 -1.13
N GLN A 217 -2.73 -5.27 -1.66
CA GLN A 217 -3.42 -6.53 -1.94
C GLN A 217 -4.58 -6.40 -2.94
N ASN A 218 -4.59 -5.30 -3.71
CA ASN A 218 -5.63 -5.03 -4.70
C ASN A 218 -5.02 -4.72 -6.06
N THR A 219 -4.08 -3.78 -6.10
CA THR A 219 -3.46 -3.31 -7.34
C THR A 219 -2.42 -4.32 -7.83
N THR A 220 -2.77 -5.19 -8.77
CA THR A 220 -1.86 -6.24 -9.29
C THR A 220 -0.62 -5.68 -9.97
N SER A 221 -0.70 -4.50 -10.58
CA SER A 221 0.46 -3.82 -11.19
C SER A 221 1.51 -3.36 -10.17
N SER A 222 1.16 -3.31 -8.89
CA SER A 222 2.07 -3.05 -7.78
C SER A 222 2.30 -4.28 -6.89
N LEU A 223 2.01 -5.49 -7.40
CA LEU A 223 2.19 -6.75 -6.67
C LEU A 223 3.55 -6.77 -5.98
N TYR A 224 3.52 -6.96 -4.68
CA TYR A 224 4.70 -7.12 -3.86
C TYR A 224 4.49 -8.31 -2.93
N ILE A 225 5.28 -9.36 -3.17
CA ILE A 225 5.30 -10.58 -2.37
C ILE A 225 6.71 -10.79 -1.83
N GLN A 226 6.82 -11.44 -0.68
CA GLN A 226 8.09 -11.77 -0.05
C GLN A 226 8.18 -13.28 0.16
N ALA A 227 9.37 -13.82 -0.05
CA ALA A 227 9.72 -15.19 0.31
C ALA A 227 10.50 -15.18 1.63
N ILE A 228 10.07 -15.98 2.60
CA ILE A 228 10.71 -16.14 3.91
C ILE A 228 11.22 -17.59 4.00
N VAL A 229 12.52 -17.78 4.05
CA VAL A 229 13.14 -19.11 4.18
C VAL A 229 12.94 -19.69 5.57
N HIS A 230 12.78 -21.01 5.69
CA HIS A 230 12.71 -21.68 6.99
C HIS A 230 14.06 -21.72 7.70
N ASN A 231 15.17 -21.71 6.95
CA ASN A 231 16.51 -21.76 7.50
C ASN A 231 16.85 -20.47 8.26
N ARG A 232 16.90 -20.57 9.60
CA ARG A 232 17.14 -19.44 10.52
C ARG A 232 18.62 -19.04 10.63
N GLU A 233 19.53 -19.80 10.03
CA GLU A 233 20.97 -19.51 10.08
C GLU A 233 21.37 -18.39 9.11
N LEU A 234 20.57 -18.20 8.05
CA LEU A 234 20.77 -17.20 7.00
C LEU A 234 20.26 -15.82 7.46
N LYS A 235 21.19 -14.88 7.67
CA LYS A 235 20.92 -13.52 8.13
C LYS A 235 20.87 -12.53 6.98
N SER A 236 21.67 -12.76 5.93
CA SER A 236 21.72 -11.89 4.75
C SER A 236 22.33 -12.59 3.54
N ILE A 237 22.49 -11.85 2.44
CA ILE A 237 23.22 -12.33 1.25
C ILE A 237 24.66 -12.77 1.55
N ARG A 238 25.25 -12.33 2.68
CA ARG A 238 26.61 -12.71 3.11
C ARG A 238 26.71 -14.19 3.53
N ASP A 239 25.61 -14.82 3.91
CA ASP A 239 25.57 -16.23 4.31
C ASP A 239 25.29 -17.18 3.13
N LEU A 240 24.95 -16.63 1.95
CA LEU A 240 24.65 -17.44 0.77
C LEU A 240 25.91 -18.05 0.18
N THR A 241 25.79 -19.32 -0.21
CA THR A 241 26.83 -20.14 -0.83
C THR A 241 26.24 -20.91 -2.01
N ASN A 242 27.08 -21.64 -2.75
CA ASN A 242 26.63 -22.48 -3.88
C ASN A 242 25.57 -23.53 -3.48
N GLU A 243 25.56 -23.97 -2.22
CA GLU A 243 24.57 -24.94 -1.72
C GLU A 243 23.13 -24.38 -1.75
N HIS A 244 22.99 -23.05 -1.74
CA HIS A 244 21.71 -22.36 -1.68
C HIS A 244 21.10 -22.08 -3.07
N ILE A 245 21.82 -22.36 -4.16
CA ILE A 245 21.36 -22.06 -5.53
C ILE A 245 20.01 -22.74 -5.82
N GLY A 246 19.87 -24.02 -5.45
CA GLY A 246 18.62 -24.77 -5.66
C GLY A 246 17.41 -24.15 -4.95
N MET A 247 17.59 -23.69 -3.71
CA MET A 247 16.56 -22.97 -2.95
C MET A 247 16.19 -21.65 -3.65
N LEU A 248 17.17 -20.87 -4.08
CA LEU A 248 16.93 -19.57 -4.74
C LEU A 248 16.20 -19.74 -6.08
N ASP A 249 16.56 -20.76 -6.86
CA ASP A 249 15.86 -21.10 -8.11
C ASP A 249 14.42 -21.55 -7.84
N ASN A 250 14.19 -22.34 -6.78
CA ASN A 250 12.85 -22.75 -6.37
C ASN A 250 12.00 -21.55 -5.93
N ILE A 251 12.56 -20.62 -5.14
CA ILE A 251 11.90 -19.37 -4.76
C ILE A 251 11.46 -18.57 -5.98
N LYS A 252 12.37 -18.38 -6.95
CA LYS A 252 12.05 -17.64 -8.19
C LYS A 252 10.93 -18.33 -8.96
N LYS A 253 11.03 -19.65 -9.14
CA LYS A 253 10.05 -20.45 -9.88
C LYS A 253 8.66 -20.36 -9.25
N GLU A 254 8.56 -20.60 -7.95
CA GLU A 254 7.27 -20.63 -7.26
C GLU A 254 6.68 -19.22 -7.10
N ALA A 255 7.49 -18.19 -6.89
CA ALA A 255 7.02 -16.80 -6.92
C ALA A 255 6.43 -16.42 -8.30
N SER A 256 7.09 -16.83 -9.39
CA SER A 256 6.61 -16.59 -10.76
C SER A 256 5.29 -17.33 -11.02
N ARG A 257 5.19 -18.58 -10.56
CA ARG A 257 3.96 -19.39 -10.65
C ARG A 257 2.81 -18.78 -9.86
N VAL A 258 3.05 -18.35 -8.61
CA VAL A 258 2.06 -17.65 -7.77
C VAL A 258 1.57 -16.37 -8.45
N ALA A 259 2.47 -15.57 -9.00
CA ALA A 259 2.12 -14.33 -9.69
C ALA A 259 1.19 -14.58 -10.90
N LEU A 260 1.46 -15.63 -11.67
CA LEU A 260 0.62 -16.02 -12.80
C LEU A 260 -0.72 -16.60 -12.35
N GLU A 261 -0.72 -17.65 -11.52
CA GLU A 261 -1.92 -18.41 -11.20
C GLU A 261 -2.91 -17.63 -10.32
N LYS A 262 -2.41 -16.86 -9.34
CA LYS A 262 -3.29 -16.14 -8.40
C LYS A 262 -3.66 -14.74 -8.87
N TYR A 263 -2.79 -14.09 -9.64
CA TYR A 263 -2.96 -12.67 -9.99
C TYR A 263 -2.97 -12.39 -11.49
N GLY A 264 -2.85 -13.42 -12.33
CA GLY A 264 -2.90 -13.28 -13.79
C GLY A 264 -1.73 -12.49 -14.39
N LEU A 265 -0.62 -12.33 -13.65
CA LEU A 265 0.54 -11.58 -14.14
C LEU A 265 1.35 -12.45 -15.10
N THR A 266 1.29 -12.09 -16.37
CA THR A 266 2.09 -12.71 -17.42
C THR A 266 3.41 -11.99 -17.64
N GLY A 267 4.40 -12.75 -18.09
CA GLY A 267 5.71 -12.28 -18.51
C GLY A 267 5.82 -12.34 -20.01
N ARG A 268 6.89 -12.93 -20.53
CA ARG A 268 7.08 -13.13 -21.98
C ARG A 268 6.12 -14.19 -22.49
N ASP A 269 5.57 -13.95 -23.68
CA ASP A 269 4.74 -14.91 -24.42
C ASP A 269 3.57 -15.49 -23.60
N ASP A 270 2.95 -14.65 -22.76
CA ASP A 270 1.86 -15.03 -21.85
C ASP A 270 2.20 -16.13 -20.83
N THR A 271 3.49 -16.34 -20.55
CA THR A 271 3.98 -17.34 -19.58
C THR A 271 4.32 -16.72 -18.22
N ALA A 272 4.72 -17.53 -17.25
CA ALA A 272 5.27 -17.06 -15.97
C ALA A 272 6.69 -16.48 -16.12
N ASP A 273 7.39 -16.67 -17.25
CA ASP A 273 8.78 -16.27 -17.36
C ASP A 273 8.93 -14.74 -17.49
N GLY A 274 9.62 -14.13 -16.54
CA GLY A 274 9.86 -12.69 -16.49
C GLY A 274 8.67 -11.87 -15.96
N ASN A 275 7.64 -12.50 -15.39
CA ASN A 275 6.52 -11.78 -14.78
C ASN A 275 6.85 -11.14 -13.42
N VAL A 276 7.96 -11.57 -12.79
CA VAL A 276 8.43 -11.05 -11.51
C VAL A 276 9.89 -10.61 -11.57
N ARG A 277 10.21 -9.58 -10.78
CA ARG A 277 11.58 -9.19 -10.46
C ARG A 277 11.92 -9.66 -9.05
N CYS A 278 12.76 -10.67 -8.94
CA CYS A 278 13.27 -11.14 -7.65
C CYS A 278 14.56 -10.39 -7.27
N PHE A 279 14.68 -9.98 -6.02
CA PHE A 279 15.87 -9.32 -5.48
C PHE A 279 15.96 -9.55 -3.97
N LEU A 280 17.16 -9.34 -3.40
CA LEU A 280 17.40 -9.31 -1.97
C LEU A 280 17.88 -7.92 -1.57
N HIS A 281 17.59 -7.50 -0.34
CA HIS A 281 18.09 -6.24 0.19
C HIS A 281 19.47 -6.41 0.84
N TYR A 282 20.36 -5.45 0.60
CA TYR A 282 21.59 -5.27 1.36
C TYR A 282 21.86 -3.79 1.65
N HIS A 283 21.87 -3.34 2.90
CA HIS A 283 21.51 -4.09 4.11
C HIS A 283 20.00 -4.44 4.17
N PRO A 284 19.63 -5.60 4.73
CA PRO A 284 18.23 -5.92 4.98
C PRO A 284 17.68 -5.11 6.17
N SER A 285 16.36 -4.92 6.21
CA SER A 285 15.68 -4.26 7.35
C SER A 285 15.58 -5.14 8.60
N TYR A 286 15.54 -6.47 8.39
CA TYR A 286 15.33 -7.52 9.38
C TYR A 286 16.31 -8.66 9.09
#